data_AF-A0A329M8B3-F1
#
_entry.id   AF-A0A329M8B3-F1
#
_cell.length_a   1.000
_cell.length_b   1.000
_cell.length_c   1.000
_cell.angle_alpha   90.00
_cell.angle_beta   90.00
_cell.angle_gamma   90.00
#
_symmetry.space_group_name_H-M   'P 1'
#
loop_
_entity.id
_entity.type
_entity.pdbx_description
1 polymer ?
#
loop_
_entity_poly.entity_id
_entity_poly.type
_entity_poly.pdbx_seq_one_letter_code
_entity_poly.pdbx_strand_id
1 'polypeptide(L)'
;MVAHRASVRGEASGPPAARPDSATPLTAAHPGRASLAESFAGADPEADAQRRVALRRMKMVALSFLIGATGVFLACRWAQAHASPGAWVGYAGAAAEAGMVGALADWFAVTALFRHPLGIPIPHTAIIKRKKDQLGEGLGTFVRENFLSPEVVETKLRDAQVSGRLGKWLSEAAHAERVASETATVLRVLVELLRDEDVQQVIDRMIVRRIAEPQWGPPVGRVLATLLAEHRQEALIQLLADRAFQWSLKAGEVIQRVVERDSPTWSPRFVDHLVGDRIHRELMDFTDKVRRNPDHELRRSATRFLFDFADDLQHDPDTIARADAIKEQLMARDEIANAAATAWKTLKRLVLEGVDDPSSTLRTRIADTVVRIGESLRDDADLRDKVDNWLVRAAQHLVSQYGVEITAIITDTIERWDAEEASRRIELHVGRDLQFIRINGTVVGSLAGLAIYAVAQLLI
;
A
#
# COMPACT_ATOMS: atom_id res chain seq x y z
N MET A 1 -9.05 -6.14 -65.78
CA MET A 1 -8.58 -6.33 -67.16
C MET A 1 -7.06 -6.49 -67.10
N VAL A 2 -6.58 -7.74 -67.02
CA VAL A 2 -5.66 -8.39 -68.01
C VAL A 2 -4.30 -7.66 -68.08
N ALA A 3 -3.24 -8.07 -67.36
CA ALA A 3 -2.37 -9.27 -67.48
C ALA A 3 -1.14 -9.06 -68.39
N HIS A 4 0.08 -9.32 -67.85
CA HIS A 4 1.21 -10.09 -68.44
C HIS A 4 2.47 -9.95 -67.52
N ARG A 5 3.02 -11.03 -66.91
CA ARG A 5 4.17 -11.91 -67.36
C ARG A 5 5.46 -11.10 -67.67
N ALA A 6 6.69 -11.48 -67.31
CA ALA A 6 7.30 -12.64 -66.65
C ALA A 6 8.80 -12.35 -66.34
N SER A 7 9.35 -13.03 -65.32
CA SER A 7 10.69 -13.65 -65.21
C SER A 7 11.98 -12.90 -65.63
N VAL A 8 12.93 -12.70 -64.70
CA VAL A 8 14.37 -13.05 -64.86
C VAL A 8 15.00 -13.42 -63.49
N ARG A 9 15.83 -14.47 -63.50
CA ARG A 9 16.70 -15.02 -62.45
C ARG A 9 17.82 -14.07 -61.99
N GLY A 10 18.24 -14.19 -60.74
CA GLY A 10 19.55 -13.72 -60.27
C GLY A 10 19.92 -14.43 -58.97
N GLU A 11 20.80 -15.44 -59.07
CA GLU A 11 21.46 -16.11 -57.94
C GLU A 11 22.42 -15.15 -57.22
N ALA A 12 22.41 -15.14 -55.89
CA ALA A 12 23.56 -14.76 -55.08
C ALA A 12 23.52 -15.47 -53.73
N SER A 13 24.55 -16.26 -53.50
CA SER A 13 24.80 -17.17 -52.38
C SER A 13 25.25 -16.43 -51.11
N GLY A 14 24.73 -16.85 -49.94
CA GLY A 14 25.20 -16.44 -48.61
C GLY A 14 24.83 -17.50 -47.55
N PRO A 15 25.66 -17.74 -46.51
CA PRO A 15 25.74 -19.03 -45.79
C PRO A 15 24.60 -19.27 -44.77
N PRO A 16 24.40 -20.53 -44.32
CA PRO A 16 23.19 -20.92 -43.60
C PRO A 16 23.18 -20.43 -42.15
N ALA A 17 21.98 -20.01 -41.72
CA ALA A 17 21.67 -19.64 -40.35
C ALA A 17 21.92 -20.80 -39.37
N ALA A 18 22.74 -20.53 -38.35
CA ALA A 18 22.95 -21.41 -37.22
C ALA A 18 21.66 -21.53 -36.40
N ARG A 19 21.22 -22.77 -36.18
CA ARG A 19 20.20 -23.13 -35.19
C ARG A 19 20.75 -22.91 -33.78
N PRO A 20 20.00 -22.33 -32.84
CA PRO A 20 20.27 -22.53 -31.44
C PRO A 20 19.44 -23.73 -30.94
N ASP A 21 20.06 -24.91 -30.92
CA ASP A 21 19.67 -25.96 -29.99
C ASP A 21 20.27 -25.63 -28.62
N SER A 22 19.42 -25.25 -27.66
CA SER A 22 19.68 -25.41 -26.22
C SER A 22 18.39 -25.13 -25.44
N ALA A 23 17.47 -26.10 -25.52
CA ALA A 23 16.50 -26.28 -24.46
C ALA A 23 17.23 -26.80 -23.21
N THR A 24 17.69 -25.89 -22.36
CA THR A 24 18.09 -26.19 -20.99
C THR A 24 16.81 -26.13 -20.13
N PRO A 25 16.33 -27.24 -19.54
CA PRO A 25 15.25 -27.14 -18.58
C PRO A 25 15.80 -26.48 -17.31
N LEU A 26 15.30 -25.29 -17.03
CA LEU A 26 15.49 -24.61 -15.76
C LEU A 26 15.06 -25.54 -14.62
N THR A 27 16.02 -25.82 -13.75
CA THR A 27 15.90 -26.01 -12.30
C THR A 27 14.59 -26.61 -11.81
N ALA A 28 14.63 -27.92 -11.55
CA ALA A 28 13.61 -28.61 -10.77
C ALA A 28 13.38 -27.85 -9.45
N ALA A 29 12.23 -27.20 -9.33
CA ALA A 29 11.72 -26.71 -8.07
C ALA A 29 11.59 -27.91 -7.12
N HIS A 30 12.35 -27.90 -6.03
CA HIS A 30 12.06 -28.78 -4.91
C HIS A 30 10.59 -28.58 -4.51
N PRO A 31 9.80 -29.65 -4.31
CA PRO A 31 8.48 -29.51 -3.72
C PRO A 31 8.69 -29.11 -2.26
N GLY A 32 8.77 -27.80 -2.02
CA GLY A 32 8.67 -27.23 -0.70
C GLY A 32 7.37 -27.74 -0.09
N ARG A 33 7.48 -28.32 1.11
CA ARG A 33 6.31 -28.71 1.90
C ARG A 33 5.41 -27.48 2.03
N ALA A 34 4.29 -27.47 1.31
CA ALA A 34 3.29 -26.43 1.41
C ALA A 34 2.94 -26.24 2.88
N SER A 35 2.99 -24.98 3.33
CA SER A 35 2.63 -24.63 4.70
C SER A 35 1.19 -25.04 4.93
N LEU A 36 0.89 -25.57 6.12
CA LEU A 36 -0.45 -25.99 6.52
C LEU A 36 -1.47 -24.85 6.28
N ALA A 37 -1.06 -23.60 6.49
CA ALA A 37 -1.86 -22.40 6.24
C ALA A 37 -2.26 -22.20 4.75
N GLU A 38 -1.35 -22.44 3.80
CA GLU A 38 -1.64 -22.34 2.36
C GLU A 38 -2.62 -23.43 1.90
N SER A 39 -2.51 -24.62 2.51
CA SER A 39 -3.38 -25.76 2.21
C SER A 39 -4.82 -25.60 2.73
N PHE A 40 -5.03 -24.75 3.75
CA PHE A 40 -6.36 -24.43 4.25
C PHE A 40 -6.99 -23.21 3.56
N ALA A 41 -6.17 -22.27 3.08
CA ALA A 41 -6.62 -21.01 2.49
C ALA A 41 -6.89 -21.10 0.97
N GLY A 42 -6.17 -21.95 0.23
CA GLY A 42 -6.32 -22.12 -1.22
C GLY A 42 -6.92 -23.48 -1.58
N ALA A 43 -8.16 -23.49 -2.07
CA ALA A 43 -8.75 -24.70 -2.66
C ALA A 43 -8.13 -24.94 -4.05
N ASP A 44 -6.91 -25.48 -4.10
CA ASP A 44 -6.34 -26.02 -5.34
C ASP A 44 -7.11 -27.31 -5.70
N PRO A 45 -7.98 -27.29 -6.73
CA PRO A 45 -8.83 -28.41 -7.05
C PRO A 45 -8.03 -29.63 -7.52
N GLU A 46 -6.85 -29.41 -8.10
CA GLU A 46 -5.96 -30.45 -8.61
C GLU A 46 -5.23 -31.15 -7.47
N ALA A 47 -4.67 -30.39 -6.52
CA ALA A 47 -4.04 -30.94 -5.33
C ALA A 47 -5.05 -31.75 -4.48
N ASP A 48 -6.27 -31.26 -4.34
CA ASP A 48 -7.34 -31.96 -3.64
C ASP A 48 -7.76 -33.24 -4.36
N ALA A 49 -7.82 -33.24 -5.70
CA ALA A 49 -8.10 -34.44 -6.46
C ALA A 49 -7.03 -35.52 -6.25
N GLN A 50 -5.74 -35.13 -6.25
CA GLN A 50 -4.64 -36.05 -5.95
C GLN A 50 -4.73 -36.64 -4.54
N ARG A 51 -5.04 -35.81 -3.53
CA ARG A 51 -5.24 -36.27 -2.14
C ARG A 51 -6.42 -37.24 -2.02
N ARG A 52 -7.53 -37.00 -2.73
CA ARG A 52 -8.68 -37.93 -2.76
C ARG A 52 -8.28 -39.29 -3.32
N VAL A 53 -7.51 -39.31 -4.40
CA VAL A 53 -7.01 -40.55 -5.01
C VAL A 53 -6.09 -41.29 -4.03
N ALA A 54 -5.14 -40.58 -3.40
CA ALA A 54 -4.23 -41.15 -2.42
C ALA A 54 -4.98 -41.74 -1.21
N LEU A 55 -5.98 -41.01 -0.69
CA LEU A 55 -6.84 -41.48 0.40
C LEU A 55 -7.62 -42.74 0.02
N ARG A 56 -8.23 -42.78 -1.17
CA ARG A 56 -8.96 -43.96 -1.67
C ARG A 56 -8.05 -45.18 -1.79
N ARG A 57 -6.86 -45.00 -2.38
CA ARG A 57 -5.86 -46.07 -2.50
C ARG A 57 -5.48 -46.61 -1.13
N MET A 58 -5.21 -45.73 -0.16
CA MET A 58 -4.81 -46.16 1.17
C MET A 58 -5.97 -46.85 1.93
N LYS A 59 -7.21 -46.39 1.77
CA LYS A 59 -8.39 -47.08 2.30
C LYS A 59 -8.53 -48.49 1.72
N MET A 60 -8.25 -48.68 0.42
CA MET A 60 -8.24 -50.01 -0.20
C MET A 60 -7.13 -50.91 0.35
N VAL A 61 -5.93 -50.37 0.56
CA VAL A 61 -4.82 -51.12 1.17
C VAL A 61 -5.16 -51.54 2.60
N ALA A 62 -5.65 -50.62 3.43
CA ALA A 62 -6.04 -50.96 4.79
C ALA A 62 -7.19 -51.99 4.82
N LEU A 63 -8.14 -51.91 3.87
CA LEU A 63 -9.19 -52.90 3.71
C LEU A 63 -8.66 -54.27 3.25
N SER A 64 -7.67 -54.31 2.35
CA SER A 64 -7.10 -55.58 1.89
C SER A 64 -6.35 -56.31 3.01
N PHE A 65 -5.70 -55.58 3.92
CA PHE A 65 -5.11 -56.18 5.13
C PHE A 65 -6.16 -56.81 6.05
N LEU A 66 -7.30 -56.14 6.26
CA LEU A 66 -8.41 -56.70 7.03
C LEU A 66 -8.98 -57.96 6.37
N ILE A 67 -9.30 -57.89 5.06
CA ILE A 67 -9.84 -59.04 4.32
C ILE A 67 -8.83 -60.20 4.30
N GLY A 68 -7.54 -59.89 4.14
CA GLY A 68 -6.46 -60.87 4.20
C GLY A 68 -6.41 -61.58 5.55
N ALA A 69 -6.42 -60.83 6.65
CA ALA A 69 -6.43 -61.40 8.01
C ALA A 69 -7.69 -62.27 8.24
N THR A 70 -8.87 -61.79 7.84
CA THR A 70 -10.12 -62.57 7.92
C THR A 70 -10.05 -63.85 7.07
N GLY A 71 -9.50 -63.77 5.86
CA GLY A 71 -9.32 -64.95 4.99
C GLY A 71 -8.39 -65.99 5.59
N VAL A 72 -7.25 -65.56 6.15
CA VAL A 72 -6.31 -66.45 6.85
C VAL A 72 -6.97 -67.08 8.07
N PHE A 73 -7.71 -66.30 8.86
CA PHE A 73 -8.45 -66.82 10.01
C PHE A 73 -9.47 -67.88 9.62
N LEU A 74 -10.31 -67.61 8.60
CA LEU A 74 -11.31 -68.56 8.12
C LEU A 74 -10.68 -69.81 7.52
N ALA A 75 -9.57 -69.68 6.77
CA ALA A 75 -8.85 -70.82 6.22
C ALA A 75 -8.25 -71.70 7.32
N CYS A 76 -7.67 -71.10 8.37
CA CYS A 76 -7.14 -71.84 9.53
C CYS A 76 -8.28 -72.56 10.28
N ARG A 77 -9.42 -71.90 10.49
CA ARG A 77 -10.61 -72.50 11.13
C ARG A 77 -11.20 -73.64 10.30
N TRP A 78 -11.27 -73.48 8.98
CA TRP A 78 -11.75 -74.52 8.08
C TRP A 78 -10.82 -75.74 8.06
N ALA A 79 -9.50 -75.52 8.01
CA ALA A 79 -8.50 -76.58 8.06
C ALA A 79 -8.55 -77.35 9.38
N GLN A 80 -8.72 -76.67 10.52
CA GLN A 80 -8.93 -77.28 11.83
C GLN A 80 -10.19 -78.14 11.91
N ALA A 81 -11.24 -77.81 11.15
CA ALA A 81 -12.50 -78.54 11.16
C ALA A 81 -12.52 -79.77 10.23
N HIS A 82 -11.74 -79.77 9.13
CA HIS A 82 -11.80 -80.82 8.10
C HIS A 82 -10.53 -81.69 7.99
N ALA A 83 -9.44 -81.31 8.65
CA ALA A 83 -8.18 -82.05 8.67
C ALA A 83 -7.55 -82.00 10.06
N SER A 84 -6.64 -82.92 10.39
CA SER A 84 -5.74 -82.80 11.55
C SER A 84 -4.58 -81.88 11.18
N PRO A 85 -4.60 -80.58 11.51
CA PRO A 85 -3.61 -79.63 11.01
C PRO A 85 -2.37 -79.67 11.89
N GLY A 86 -1.21 -79.32 11.32
CA GLY A 86 0.00 -79.10 12.10
C GLY A 86 -0.17 -77.97 13.11
N ALA A 87 0.55 -78.04 14.24
CA ALA A 87 0.45 -77.07 15.35
C ALA A 87 0.60 -75.60 14.91
N TRP A 88 1.34 -75.33 13.83
CA TRP A 88 1.53 -74.00 13.25
C TRP A 88 0.22 -73.32 12.80
N VAL A 89 -0.82 -74.08 12.45
CA VAL A 89 -2.13 -73.54 12.05
C VAL A 89 -2.84 -72.84 13.22
N GLY A 90 -2.58 -73.27 14.46
CA GLY A 90 -3.08 -72.60 15.66
C GLY A 90 -2.45 -71.23 15.87
N TYR A 91 -1.12 -71.12 15.69
CA TYR A 91 -0.38 -69.86 15.78
C TYR A 91 -0.81 -68.87 14.68
N ALA A 92 -0.95 -69.34 13.44
CA ALA A 92 -1.43 -68.52 12.33
C ALA A 92 -2.89 -68.08 12.52
N GLY A 93 -3.75 -68.97 13.02
CA GLY A 93 -5.14 -68.66 13.33
C GLY A 93 -5.28 -67.60 14.43
N ALA A 94 -4.54 -67.72 15.52
CA ALA A 94 -4.56 -66.76 16.62
C ALA A 94 -3.98 -65.40 16.23
N ALA A 95 -2.89 -65.39 15.45
CA ALA A 95 -2.35 -64.17 14.86
C ALA A 95 -3.39 -63.50 13.94
N ALA A 96 -4.02 -64.25 13.04
CA ALA A 96 -5.03 -63.71 12.14
C ALA A 96 -6.29 -63.21 12.87
N GLU A 97 -6.73 -63.90 13.92
CA GLU A 97 -7.86 -63.50 14.78
C GLU A 97 -7.57 -62.16 15.46
N ALA A 98 -6.43 -62.04 16.14
CA ALA A 98 -6.05 -60.83 16.84
C ALA A 98 -5.73 -59.67 15.88
N GLY A 99 -5.12 -59.95 14.74
CA GLY A 99 -4.89 -58.96 13.68
C GLY A 99 -6.19 -58.42 13.09
N MET A 100 -7.16 -59.29 12.83
CA MET A 100 -8.50 -58.89 12.37
C MET A 100 -9.22 -58.02 13.42
N VAL A 101 -9.17 -58.40 14.70
CA VAL A 101 -9.78 -57.63 15.79
C VAL A 101 -9.11 -56.26 15.94
N GLY A 102 -7.77 -56.19 15.89
CA GLY A 102 -7.03 -54.92 15.93
C GLY A 102 -7.40 -54.00 14.76
N ALA A 103 -7.48 -54.56 13.54
CA ALA A 103 -7.88 -53.83 12.35
C ALA A 103 -9.33 -53.29 12.41
N LEU A 104 -10.24 -54.02 13.08
CA LEU A 104 -11.64 -53.61 13.31
C LEU A 104 -11.74 -52.53 14.40
N ALA A 105 -10.98 -52.64 15.48
CA ALA A 105 -10.94 -51.65 16.55
C ALA A 105 -10.44 -50.29 16.04
N ASP A 106 -9.35 -50.29 15.27
CA ASP A 106 -8.82 -49.06 14.67
C ASP A 106 -9.75 -48.50 13.58
N TRP A 107 -10.43 -49.38 12.81
CA TRP A 107 -11.47 -48.92 11.89
C TRP A 107 -12.59 -48.17 12.63
N PHE A 108 -13.05 -48.71 13.76
CA PHE A 108 -14.05 -48.06 14.58
C PHE A 108 -13.55 -46.70 15.11
N ALA A 109 -12.34 -46.65 15.66
CA ALA A 109 -11.77 -45.42 16.22
C ALA A 109 -11.59 -44.32 15.16
N VAL A 110 -10.99 -44.63 14.01
CA VAL A 110 -10.78 -43.66 12.93
C VAL A 110 -12.12 -43.22 12.32
N THR A 111 -13.07 -44.14 12.14
CA THR A 111 -14.40 -43.79 11.63
C THR A 111 -15.13 -42.90 12.62
N ALA A 112 -15.11 -43.24 13.91
CA ALA A 112 -15.71 -42.46 14.99
C ALA A 112 -15.12 -41.07 15.16
N LEU A 113 -13.90 -40.81 14.67
CA LEU A 113 -13.31 -39.47 14.67
C LEU A 113 -14.05 -38.53 13.69
N PHE A 114 -14.42 -39.03 12.50
CA PHE A 114 -14.99 -38.21 11.42
C PHE A 114 -16.50 -38.36 11.25
N ARG A 115 -17.06 -39.57 11.47
CA ARG A 115 -18.44 -39.95 11.14
C ARG A 115 -19.02 -40.92 12.17
N HIS A 116 -20.31 -41.22 12.03
CA HIS A 116 -20.97 -42.28 12.77
C HIS A 116 -20.66 -43.66 12.14
N PRO A 117 -20.08 -44.62 12.88
CA PRO A 117 -19.81 -45.96 12.35
C PRO A 117 -21.13 -46.64 11.98
N LEU A 118 -21.19 -47.26 10.79
CA LEU A 118 -22.40 -47.88 10.21
C LEU A 118 -23.61 -46.93 10.08
N GLY A 119 -23.43 -45.61 10.24
CA GLY A 119 -24.51 -44.63 10.25
C GLY A 119 -25.32 -44.58 11.55
N ILE A 120 -24.91 -45.31 12.59
CA ILE A 120 -25.63 -45.38 13.86
C ILE A 120 -25.11 -44.25 14.78
N PRO A 121 -25.98 -43.39 15.34
CA PRO A 121 -25.57 -42.29 16.21
C PRO A 121 -25.17 -42.80 17.60
N ILE A 122 -23.97 -43.39 17.69
CA ILE A 122 -23.39 -43.85 18.95
C ILE A 122 -22.87 -42.63 19.73
N PRO A 123 -23.13 -42.52 21.04
CA PRO A 123 -22.55 -41.47 21.88
C PRO A 123 -21.03 -41.38 21.71
N HIS A 124 -20.48 -40.16 21.68
CA HIS A 124 -19.03 -39.90 21.53
C HIS A 124 -18.39 -40.30 20.18
N THR A 125 -19.18 -40.45 19.12
CA THR A 125 -18.68 -40.58 17.74
C THR A 125 -18.85 -39.28 16.94
N ALA A 126 -18.28 -39.21 15.74
CA ALA A 126 -18.14 -38.00 14.93
C ALA A 126 -17.51 -36.81 15.70
N ILE A 127 -16.41 -37.06 16.42
CA ILE A 127 -15.79 -36.10 17.34
C ILE A 127 -15.42 -34.79 16.64
N ILE A 128 -14.79 -34.84 15.47
CA ILE A 128 -14.37 -33.64 14.72
C ILE A 128 -15.60 -32.83 14.28
N LYS A 129 -16.64 -33.51 13.77
CA LYS A 129 -17.90 -32.88 13.37
C LYS A 129 -18.55 -32.13 14.55
N ARG A 130 -18.56 -32.75 15.73
CA ARG A 130 -19.19 -32.19 16.94
C ARG A 130 -18.37 -31.09 17.61
N LYS A 131 -17.04 -31.18 17.56
CA LYS A 131 -16.12 -30.22 18.19
C LYS A 131 -15.54 -29.20 17.20
N LYS A 132 -16.16 -29.00 16.04
CA LYS A 132 -15.61 -28.14 14.97
C LYS A 132 -15.31 -26.73 15.48
N ASP A 133 -16.22 -26.15 16.26
CA ASP A 133 -16.11 -24.76 16.70
C ASP A 133 -15.01 -24.61 17.76
N GLN A 134 -14.93 -25.57 18.71
CA GLN A 134 -13.84 -25.63 19.70
C GLN A 134 -12.47 -25.81 19.04
N LEU A 135 -12.38 -26.60 17.97
CA LEU A 135 -11.15 -26.74 17.19
C LEU A 135 -10.81 -25.45 16.43
N GLY A 136 -11.81 -24.72 15.94
CA GLY A 136 -11.63 -23.42 15.30
C GLY A 136 -11.12 -22.35 16.26
N GLU A 137 -11.70 -22.25 17.45
CA GLU A 137 -11.26 -21.35 18.51
C GLU A 137 -9.83 -21.68 18.99
N GLY A 138 -9.53 -22.97 19.18
CA GLY A 138 -8.19 -23.43 19.53
C GLY A 138 -7.15 -23.14 18.45
N LEU A 139 -7.50 -23.33 17.17
CA LEU A 139 -6.63 -22.99 16.05
C LEU A 139 -6.38 -21.49 15.95
N GLY A 140 -7.41 -20.67 16.15
CA GLY A 140 -7.28 -19.22 16.19
C GLY A 140 -6.31 -18.78 17.29
N THR A 141 -6.50 -19.27 18.51
CA THR A 141 -5.62 -18.99 19.65
C THR A 141 -4.18 -19.41 19.37
N PHE A 142 -3.99 -20.61 18.81
CA PHE A 142 -2.69 -21.12 18.43
C PHE A 142 -1.99 -20.22 17.41
N VAL A 143 -2.69 -19.76 16.37
CA VAL A 143 -2.14 -18.84 15.36
C VAL A 143 -1.75 -17.50 16.00
N ARG A 144 -2.59 -16.98 16.89
CA ARG A 144 -2.32 -15.73 17.61
C ARG A 144 -1.03 -15.82 18.43
N GLU A 145 -0.91 -16.85 19.25
CA GLU A 145 0.20 -17.00 20.18
C GLU A 145 1.51 -17.38 19.50
N ASN A 146 1.47 -18.21 18.46
CA ASN A 146 2.67 -18.78 17.84
C ASN A 146 3.14 -18.03 16.58
N PHE A 147 2.23 -17.38 15.85
CA PHE A 147 2.55 -16.72 14.58
C PHE A 147 2.33 -15.20 14.60
N LEU A 148 1.42 -14.70 15.43
CA LEU A 148 1.14 -13.27 15.59
C LEU A 148 1.65 -12.75 16.94
N SER A 149 2.76 -13.28 17.46
CA SER A 149 3.41 -12.66 18.61
C SER A 149 4.34 -11.53 18.14
N PRO A 150 4.39 -10.39 18.87
CA PRO A 150 5.26 -9.26 18.52
C PRO A 150 6.74 -9.66 18.33
N GLU A 151 7.21 -10.63 19.12
CA GLU A 151 8.58 -11.16 19.13
C GLU A 151 8.88 -12.00 17.87
N VAL A 152 7.95 -12.90 17.49
CA VAL A 152 8.09 -13.73 16.28
C VAL A 152 8.05 -12.85 15.05
N VAL A 153 7.13 -11.87 15.00
CA VAL A 153 7.01 -10.94 13.88
C VAL A 153 8.26 -10.08 13.76
N GLU A 154 8.79 -9.54 14.86
CA GLU A 154 10.04 -8.78 14.83
C GLU A 154 11.20 -9.60 14.25
N THR A 155 11.40 -10.82 14.77
CA THR A 155 12.51 -11.68 14.34
C THR A 155 12.38 -11.99 12.85
N LYS A 156 11.19 -12.35 12.39
CA LYS A 156 10.93 -12.64 10.97
C LYS A 156 11.11 -11.42 10.07
N LEU A 157 10.71 -10.23 10.53
CA LEU A 157 10.89 -8.99 9.75
C LEU A 157 12.38 -8.63 9.61
N ARG A 158 13.16 -8.79 10.69
CA ARG A 158 14.61 -8.56 10.68
C ARG A 158 15.34 -9.57 9.80
N ASP A 159 15.03 -10.86 9.91
CA ASP A 159 15.61 -11.93 9.08
C ASP A 159 15.31 -11.73 7.59
N ALA A 160 14.13 -11.18 7.27
CA ALA A 160 13.72 -10.95 5.90
C ALA A 160 14.45 -9.79 5.20
N GLN A 161 15.17 -8.93 5.95
CA GLN A 161 15.87 -7.75 5.42
C GLN A 161 15.00 -6.95 4.43
N VAL A 162 13.76 -6.67 4.84
CA VAL A 162 12.72 -6.10 3.98
C VAL A 162 13.17 -4.77 3.40
N SER A 163 13.76 -3.89 4.20
CA SER A 163 14.30 -2.60 3.76
C SER A 163 15.30 -2.74 2.60
N GLY A 164 16.28 -3.64 2.72
CA GLY A 164 17.33 -3.83 1.72
C GLY A 164 16.80 -4.44 0.42
N ARG A 165 15.85 -5.38 0.51
CA ARG A 165 15.19 -5.96 -0.67
C ARG A 165 14.32 -4.94 -1.38
N LEU A 166 13.56 -4.15 -0.63
CA LEU A 166 12.78 -3.03 -1.18
C LEU A 166 13.68 -1.97 -1.80
N GLY A 167 14.79 -1.61 -1.16
CA GLY A 167 15.76 -0.67 -1.71
C GLY A 167 16.31 -1.12 -3.06
N LYS A 168 16.75 -2.39 -3.14
CA LYS A 168 17.20 -2.98 -4.40
C LYS A 168 16.11 -2.96 -5.48
N TRP A 169 14.89 -3.37 -5.13
CA TRP A 169 13.76 -3.39 -6.06
C TRP A 169 13.40 -1.98 -6.56
N LEU A 170 13.33 -0.98 -5.68
CA LEU A 170 13.01 0.41 -6.02
C LEU A 170 14.13 1.10 -6.83
N SER A 171 15.39 0.64 -6.68
CA SER A 171 16.51 1.19 -7.44
C SER A 171 16.50 0.81 -8.93
N GLU A 172 15.68 -0.17 -9.34
CA GLU A 172 15.53 -0.55 -10.74
C GLU A 172 14.51 0.36 -11.45
N ALA A 173 14.92 0.99 -12.56
CA ALA A 173 14.09 1.96 -13.28
C ALA A 173 12.71 1.41 -13.69
N ALA A 174 12.64 0.15 -14.16
CA ALA A 174 11.39 -0.49 -14.54
C ALA A 174 10.40 -0.65 -13.36
N HIS A 175 10.92 -0.88 -12.15
CA HIS A 175 10.11 -0.99 -10.94
C HIS A 175 9.69 0.38 -10.43
N ALA A 176 10.59 1.38 -10.48
CA ALA A 176 10.26 2.76 -10.14
C ALA A 176 9.17 3.36 -11.07
N GLU A 177 9.22 3.08 -12.37
CA GLU A 177 8.16 3.45 -13.32
C GLU A 177 6.82 2.81 -12.98
N ARG A 178 6.84 1.54 -12.55
CA ARG A 178 5.63 0.84 -12.10
C ARG A 178 5.05 1.50 -10.85
N VAL A 179 5.87 1.79 -9.84
CA VAL A 179 5.45 2.51 -8.63
C VAL A 179 4.90 3.89 -8.98
N ALA A 180 5.54 4.61 -9.88
CA ALA A 180 5.05 5.90 -10.35
C ALA A 180 3.67 5.78 -11.03
N SER A 181 3.44 4.71 -11.81
CA SER A 181 2.16 4.44 -12.45
C SER A 181 1.04 4.09 -11.46
N GLU A 182 1.33 3.23 -10.49
CA GLU A 182 0.35 2.88 -9.45
C GLU A 182 0.04 4.10 -8.56
N THR A 183 1.07 4.87 -8.19
CA THR A 183 0.92 6.11 -7.41
C THR A 183 0.11 7.15 -8.17
N ALA A 184 0.35 7.30 -9.48
CA ALA A 184 -0.45 8.13 -10.37
C ALA A 184 -1.93 7.70 -10.35
N THR A 185 -2.21 6.40 -10.47
CA THR A 185 -3.58 5.88 -10.45
C THR A 185 -4.28 6.18 -9.12
N VAL A 186 -3.61 5.94 -7.99
CA VAL A 186 -4.16 6.25 -6.66
C VAL A 186 -4.37 7.76 -6.49
N LEU A 187 -3.39 8.58 -6.90
CA LEU A 187 -3.50 10.04 -6.81
C LEU A 187 -4.65 10.58 -7.65
N ARG A 188 -4.87 10.01 -8.84
CA ARG A 188 -6.02 10.34 -9.68
C ARG A 188 -7.34 10.09 -8.95
N VAL A 189 -7.51 8.88 -8.41
CA VAL A 189 -8.72 8.52 -7.66
C VAL A 189 -8.92 9.46 -6.47
N LEU A 190 -7.86 9.75 -5.71
CA LEU A 190 -7.94 10.68 -4.58
C LEU A 190 -8.37 12.09 -5.01
N VAL A 191 -7.80 12.63 -6.10
CA VAL A 191 -8.12 13.96 -6.62
C VAL A 191 -9.53 14.02 -7.22
N GLU A 192 -9.99 12.95 -7.85
CA GLU A 192 -11.36 12.82 -8.37
C GLU A 192 -12.40 12.71 -7.24
N LEU A 193 -12.09 11.99 -6.16
CA LEU A 193 -12.95 11.85 -4.98
C LEU A 193 -13.11 13.17 -4.20
N LEU A 194 -12.13 14.08 -4.29
CA LEU A 194 -12.22 15.41 -3.71
C LEU A 194 -13.22 16.27 -4.49
N ARG A 195 -14.38 16.51 -3.86
CA ARG A 195 -15.39 17.45 -4.36
C ARG A 195 -14.88 18.87 -4.27
N ASP A 196 -15.14 19.65 -5.30
CA ASP A 196 -14.64 21.02 -5.38
C ASP A 196 -15.24 21.90 -4.27
N GLU A 197 -16.51 21.65 -3.89
CA GLU A 197 -17.18 22.39 -2.82
C GLU A 197 -16.57 22.11 -1.44
N ASP A 198 -16.19 20.86 -1.15
CA ASP A 198 -15.62 20.46 0.14
C ASP A 198 -14.24 21.11 0.32
N VAL A 199 -13.42 21.10 -0.73
CA VAL A 199 -12.09 21.74 -0.70
C VAL A 199 -12.21 23.25 -0.61
N GLN A 200 -13.17 23.87 -1.30
CA GLN A 200 -13.42 25.30 -1.18
C GLN A 200 -13.79 25.68 0.26
N GLN A 201 -14.68 24.92 0.91
CA GLN A 201 -15.02 25.17 2.31
C GLN A 201 -13.83 24.99 3.27
N VAL A 202 -12.94 24.04 2.99
CA VAL A 202 -11.71 23.85 3.77
C VAL A 202 -10.76 25.02 3.54
N ILE A 203 -10.58 25.49 2.31
CA ILE A 203 -9.74 26.66 2.01
C ILE A 203 -10.31 27.90 2.73
N ASP A 204 -11.62 28.14 2.65
CA ASP A 204 -12.26 29.28 3.31
C ASP A 204 -12.11 29.20 4.84
N ARG A 205 -12.32 28.01 5.44
CA ARG A 205 -12.23 27.84 6.90
C ARG A 205 -10.81 27.78 7.44
N MET A 206 -9.88 27.15 6.71
CA MET A 206 -8.55 26.80 7.21
C MET A 206 -7.49 27.78 6.76
N ILE A 207 -7.63 28.35 5.55
CA ILE A 207 -6.67 29.29 4.95
C ILE A 207 -7.20 30.70 5.09
N VAL A 208 -8.36 31.04 4.49
CA VAL A 208 -8.87 32.42 4.45
C VAL A 208 -9.17 32.92 5.86
N ARG A 209 -9.94 32.17 6.65
CA ARG A 209 -10.31 32.57 8.03
C ARG A 209 -9.10 32.63 8.96
N ARG A 210 -8.15 31.70 8.82
CA ARG A 210 -6.95 31.66 9.67
C ARG A 210 -5.94 32.74 9.31
N ILE A 211 -5.89 33.13 8.04
CA ILE A 211 -5.16 34.31 7.57
C ILE A 211 -5.87 35.58 8.04
N ALA A 212 -7.20 35.59 8.13
CA ALA A 212 -7.99 36.72 8.59
C ALA A 212 -8.06 36.87 10.12
N GLU A 213 -7.67 35.88 10.92
CA GLU A 213 -7.75 35.93 12.39
C GLU A 213 -6.66 36.81 13.07
N PRO A 214 -5.39 36.78 12.66
CA PRO A 214 -4.36 37.65 13.25
C PRO A 214 -4.56 39.13 12.91
N GLN A 215 -4.09 40.02 13.79
CA GLN A 215 -3.84 41.42 13.43
C GLN A 215 -2.71 41.46 12.41
N TRP A 216 -2.97 42.05 11.25
CA TRP A 216 -2.01 42.06 10.14
C TRP A 216 -0.91 43.10 10.34
N GLY A 217 -1.16 44.14 11.13
CA GLY A 217 -0.22 45.24 11.34
C GLY A 217 1.18 44.75 11.75
N PRO A 218 1.36 44.16 12.94
CA PRO A 218 2.70 43.84 13.44
C PRO A 218 3.49 42.83 12.58
N PRO A 219 2.90 41.77 12.00
CA PRO A 219 3.59 40.90 11.05
C PRO A 219 4.04 41.62 9.77
N VAL A 220 3.16 42.43 9.17
CA VAL A 220 3.46 43.14 7.93
C VAL A 220 4.52 44.20 8.17
N GLY A 221 4.46 44.91 9.30
CA GLY A 221 5.47 45.89 9.69
C GLY A 221 6.86 45.26 9.89
N ARG A 222 6.94 44.07 10.50
CA ARG A 222 8.22 43.33 10.63
C ARG A 222 8.82 42.91 9.29
N VAL A 223 7.99 42.43 8.37
CA VAL A 223 8.46 42.08 7.01
C VAL A 223 8.92 43.33 6.28
N LEU A 224 8.14 44.42 6.34
CA LEU A 224 8.50 45.69 5.73
C LEU A 224 9.81 46.25 6.31
N ALA A 225 9.99 46.23 7.63
CA ALA A 225 11.21 46.65 8.29
C ALA A 225 12.43 45.81 7.87
N THR A 226 12.26 44.50 7.71
CA THR A 226 13.33 43.60 7.25
C THR A 226 13.72 43.90 5.80
N LEU A 227 12.73 44.08 4.92
CA LEU A 227 12.98 44.48 3.52
C LEU A 227 13.63 45.86 3.41
N LEU A 228 13.23 46.79 4.29
CA LEU A 228 13.80 48.14 4.37
C LEU A 228 15.26 48.12 4.85
N ALA A 229 15.59 47.26 5.81
CA ALA A 229 16.94 47.05 6.30
C ALA A 229 17.87 46.40 5.25
N GLU A 230 17.33 45.56 4.36
CA GLU A 230 18.06 44.99 3.21
C GLU A 230 18.22 45.97 2.03
N HIS A 231 17.78 47.23 2.16
CA HIS A 231 17.78 48.24 1.08
C HIS A 231 17.00 47.83 -0.20
N ARG A 232 16.09 46.84 -0.08
CA ARG A 232 15.31 46.32 -1.23
C ARG A 232 14.36 47.37 -1.83
N GLN A 233 13.94 48.35 -1.04
CA GLN A 233 13.06 49.46 -1.44
C GLN A 233 13.70 50.38 -2.48
N GLU A 234 15.03 50.47 -2.56
CA GLU A 234 15.69 51.43 -3.46
C GLU A 234 15.39 51.13 -4.92
N ALA A 235 15.29 49.85 -5.29
CA ALA A 235 14.90 49.43 -6.63
C ALA A 235 13.45 49.83 -6.98
N LEU A 236 12.53 49.75 -6.01
CA LEU A 236 11.15 50.17 -6.20
C LEU A 236 11.04 51.70 -6.30
N ILE A 237 11.72 52.43 -5.43
CA ILE A 237 11.78 53.91 -5.47
C ILE A 237 12.38 54.37 -6.80
N GLN A 238 13.42 53.69 -7.29
CA GLN A 238 14.01 53.97 -8.60
C GLN A 238 12.99 53.76 -9.73
N LEU A 239 12.29 52.62 -9.74
CA LEU A 239 11.27 52.32 -10.74
C LEU A 239 10.13 53.36 -10.73
N LEU A 240 9.71 53.79 -9.54
CA LEU A 240 8.71 54.84 -9.38
C LEU A 240 9.23 56.21 -9.85
N ALA A 241 10.48 56.56 -9.56
CA ALA A 241 11.09 57.80 -10.02
C ALA A 241 11.26 57.82 -11.55
N ASP A 242 11.67 56.69 -12.15
CA ASP A 242 11.72 56.52 -13.60
C ASP A 242 10.33 56.66 -14.22
N ARG A 243 9.31 56.04 -13.61
CA ARG A 243 7.92 56.17 -14.09
C ARG A 243 7.37 57.59 -13.93
N ALA A 244 7.69 58.27 -12.84
CA ALA A 244 7.27 59.65 -12.58
C ALA A 244 7.87 60.62 -13.59
N PHE A 245 9.15 60.45 -13.97
CA PHE A 245 9.78 61.22 -15.04
C PHE A 245 9.16 60.93 -16.41
N GLN A 246 8.88 59.66 -16.72
CA GLN A 246 8.20 59.31 -17.97
C GLN A 246 6.79 59.90 -18.07
N TRP A 247 6.09 59.96 -16.94
CA TRP A 247 4.81 60.64 -16.85
C TRP A 247 4.99 62.16 -17.00
N SER A 248 5.97 62.77 -16.34
CA SER A 248 6.19 64.21 -16.42
C SER A 248 6.49 64.68 -17.84
N LEU A 249 7.21 63.89 -18.66
CA LEU A 249 7.44 64.18 -20.08
C LEU A 249 6.15 64.30 -20.90
N LYS A 250 5.11 63.55 -20.52
CA LYS A 250 3.80 63.53 -21.20
C LYS A 250 2.76 64.41 -20.50
N ALA A 251 3.08 64.98 -19.34
CA ALA A 251 2.13 65.69 -18.50
C ALA A 251 1.83 67.12 -18.97
N GLY A 252 2.48 67.62 -20.02
CA GLY A 252 2.32 69.01 -20.50
C GLY A 252 0.85 69.40 -20.70
N GLU A 253 0.10 68.60 -21.47
CA GLU A 253 -1.33 68.85 -21.72
C GLU A 253 -2.19 68.73 -20.46
N VAL A 254 -1.84 67.85 -19.53
CA VAL A 254 -2.58 67.64 -18.27
C VAL A 254 -2.38 68.84 -17.35
N ILE A 255 -1.14 69.29 -17.18
CA ILE A 255 -0.78 70.44 -16.35
C ILE A 255 -1.43 71.70 -16.90
N GLN A 256 -1.34 71.90 -18.22
CA GLN A 256 -1.96 73.05 -18.88
C GLN A 256 -3.48 73.09 -18.66
N ARG A 257 -4.17 71.95 -18.82
CA ARG A 257 -5.61 71.84 -18.58
C ARG A 257 -6.01 72.10 -17.12
N VAL A 258 -5.19 71.66 -16.16
CA VAL A 258 -5.43 71.91 -14.73
C VAL A 258 -5.23 73.38 -14.40
N VAL A 259 -4.16 73.99 -14.91
CA VAL A 259 -3.87 75.43 -14.71
C VAL A 259 -4.97 76.28 -15.33
N GLU A 260 -5.38 76.01 -16.57
CA GLU A 260 -6.49 76.73 -17.22
C GLU A 260 -7.84 76.57 -16.48
N ARG A 261 -8.08 75.43 -15.82
CA ARG A 261 -9.31 75.16 -15.06
C ARG A 261 -9.32 75.87 -13.71
N ASP A 262 -8.19 75.85 -12.99
CA ASP A 262 -8.08 76.34 -11.62
C ASP A 262 -7.57 77.80 -11.55
N SER A 263 -7.24 78.41 -12.70
CA SER A 263 -6.82 79.80 -12.78
C SER A 263 -7.95 80.78 -12.44
N PRO A 264 -7.65 81.86 -11.70
CA PRO A 264 -8.63 82.89 -11.37
C PRO A 264 -9.25 83.53 -12.61
N THR A 265 -10.53 83.91 -12.55
CA THR A 265 -11.28 84.46 -13.70
C THR A 265 -10.71 85.78 -14.25
N TRP A 266 -9.86 86.46 -13.48
CA TRP A 266 -9.18 87.69 -13.86
C TRP A 266 -7.81 87.47 -14.54
N SER A 267 -7.34 86.22 -14.64
CA SER A 267 -6.09 85.84 -15.28
C SER A 267 -6.22 85.82 -16.81
N PRO A 268 -5.34 86.51 -17.57
CA PRO A 268 -5.27 86.35 -19.00
C PRO A 268 -4.69 84.98 -19.41
N ARG A 269 -5.25 84.34 -20.44
CA ARG A 269 -4.81 83.00 -20.92
C ARG A 269 -3.31 82.89 -21.24
N PHE A 270 -2.67 83.98 -21.65
CA PHE A 270 -1.22 83.99 -21.90
C PHE A 270 -0.41 83.77 -20.61
N VAL A 271 -0.89 84.26 -19.47
CA VAL A 271 -0.28 84.06 -18.15
C VAL A 271 -0.45 82.60 -17.74
N ASP A 272 -1.64 82.04 -17.94
CA ASP A 272 -1.94 80.63 -17.64
C ASP A 272 -1.02 79.67 -18.43
N HIS A 273 -0.80 79.93 -19.73
CA HIS A 273 0.14 79.15 -20.54
C HIS A 273 1.59 79.28 -20.05
N LEU A 274 2.05 80.51 -19.74
CA LEU A 274 3.41 80.72 -19.23
C LEU A 274 3.65 80.02 -17.88
N VAL A 275 2.66 80.05 -17.00
CA VAL A 275 2.68 79.37 -15.71
C VAL A 275 2.65 77.85 -15.90
N GLY A 276 1.76 77.33 -16.76
CA GLY A 276 1.70 75.91 -17.11
C GLY A 276 3.01 75.38 -17.68
N ASP A 277 3.60 76.10 -18.63
CA ASP A 277 4.91 75.75 -19.22
C ASP A 277 6.04 75.79 -18.19
N ARG A 278 6.03 76.77 -17.28
CA ARG A 278 7.04 76.86 -16.21
C ARG A 278 6.88 75.71 -15.21
N ILE A 279 5.66 75.40 -14.79
CA ILE A 279 5.37 74.28 -13.88
C ILE A 279 5.76 72.95 -14.52
N HIS A 280 5.42 72.75 -15.80
CA HIS A 280 5.78 71.53 -16.52
C HIS A 280 7.31 71.34 -16.60
N ARG A 281 8.04 72.40 -16.98
CA ARG A 281 9.50 72.35 -17.03
C ARG A 281 10.11 72.07 -15.65
N GLU A 282 9.64 72.74 -14.60
CA GLU A 282 10.18 72.50 -13.25
C GLU A 282 9.82 71.12 -12.69
N LEU A 283 8.63 70.60 -13.00
CA LEU A 283 8.24 69.25 -12.62
C LEU A 283 9.10 68.19 -13.33
N MET A 284 9.39 68.41 -14.61
CA MET A 284 10.30 67.55 -15.37
C MET A 284 11.72 67.60 -14.79
N ASP A 285 12.24 68.80 -14.53
CA ASP A 285 13.57 68.99 -13.93
C ASP A 285 13.66 68.35 -12.54
N PHE A 286 12.63 68.53 -11.72
CA PHE A 286 12.56 67.94 -10.38
C PHE A 286 12.52 66.41 -10.43
N THR A 287 11.65 65.82 -11.26
CA THR A 287 11.56 64.36 -11.40
C THR A 287 12.83 63.74 -11.99
N ASP A 288 13.51 64.43 -12.91
CA ASP A 288 14.81 63.99 -13.44
C ASP A 288 15.93 64.07 -12.39
N LYS A 289 15.95 65.12 -11.55
CA LYS A 289 16.87 65.26 -10.41
C LYS A 289 16.66 64.14 -9.38
N VAL A 290 15.41 63.83 -9.04
CA VAL A 290 15.05 62.71 -8.13
C VAL A 290 15.51 61.37 -8.71
N ARG A 291 15.30 61.16 -10.01
CA ARG A 291 15.65 59.90 -10.71
C ARG A 291 17.15 59.65 -10.80
N ARG A 292 17.94 60.70 -11.08
CA ARG A 292 19.40 60.61 -11.29
C ARG A 292 20.22 60.63 -10.02
N ASN A 293 19.71 61.23 -8.94
CA ASN A 293 20.42 61.35 -7.68
C ASN A 293 19.85 60.37 -6.63
N PRO A 294 20.57 59.28 -6.28
CA PRO A 294 20.17 58.37 -5.21
C PRO A 294 19.99 59.05 -3.85
N ASP A 295 20.79 60.07 -3.56
CA ASP A 295 20.80 60.81 -2.28
C ASP A 295 19.85 62.01 -2.25
N HIS A 296 18.94 62.12 -3.23
CA HIS A 296 17.97 63.21 -3.31
C HIS A 296 17.11 63.28 -2.03
N GLU A 297 16.83 64.50 -1.54
CA GLU A 297 16.07 64.71 -0.29
C GLU A 297 14.71 64.00 -0.29
N LEU A 298 14.00 64.05 -1.43
CA LEU A 298 12.74 63.34 -1.61
C LEU A 298 12.88 61.81 -1.42
N ARG A 299 13.95 61.19 -1.92
CA ARG A 299 14.18 59.74 -1.76
C ARG A 299 14.45 59.41 -0.30
N ARG A 300 15.30 60.21 0.37
CA ARG A 300 15.57 60.05 1.80
C ARG A 300 14.32 60.24 2.66
N SER A 301 13.49 61.23 2.32
CA SER A 301 12.21 61.46 2.99
C SER A 301 11.23 60.30 2.78
N ALA A 302 11.11 59.80 1.56
CA ALA A 302 10.28 58.62 1.25
C ALA A 302 10.77 57.37 2.00
N THR A 303 12.08 57.13 2.04
CA THR A 303 12.65 56.01 2.80
C THR A 303 12.38 56.17 4.30
N ARG A 304 12.57 57.36 4.87
CA ARG A 304 12.25 57.63 6.28
C ARG A 304 10.77 57.37 6.58
N PHE A 305 9.87 57.89 5.74
CA PHE A 305 8.45 57.64 5.86
C PHE A 305 8.11 56.13 5.83
N LEU A 306 8.78 55.34 4.99
CA LEU A 306 8.58 53.89 4.97
C LEU A 306 9.05 53.21 6.27
N PHE A 307 10.14 53.67 6.87
CA PHE A 307 10.60 53.18 8.18
C PHE A 307 9.63 53.56 9.30
N ASP A 308 9.21 54.83 9.34
CA ASP A 308 8.25 55.33 10.33
C ASP A 308 6.91 54.57 10.18
N PHE A 309 6.42 54.39 8.95
CA PHE A 309 5.21 53.63 8.67
C PHE A 309 5.36 52.14 9.06
N ALA A 310 6.53 51.53 8.84
CA ALA A 310 6.78 50.15 9.27
C ALA A 310 6.79 50.00 10.80
N ASP A 311 7.27 51.03 11.52
CA ASP A 311 7.26 51.09 12.98
C ASP A 311 5.85 51.33 13.53
N ASP A 312 5.12 52.30 12.97
CA ASP A 312 3.72 52.60 13.30
C ASP A 312 2.83 51.36 13.10
N LEU A 313 3.06 50.61 12.02
CA LEU A 313 2.33 49.38 11.75
C LEU A 313 2.59 48.27 12.79
N GLN A 314 3.67 48.37 13.58
CA GLN A 314 4.00 47.45 14.67
C GLN A 314 3.56 47.94 16.05
N HIS A 315 3.63 49.26 16.30
CA HIS A 315 3.50 49.83 17.63
C HIS A 315 2.34 50.82 17.80
N ASP A 316 1.84 51.44 16.73
CA ASP A 316 0.76 52.42 16.79
C ASP A 316 -0.63 51.76 16.64
N PRO A 317 -1.49 51.79 17.68
CA PRO A 317 -2.80 51.14 17.63
C PRO A 317 -3.73 51.71 16.54
N ASP A 318 -3.65 53.01 16.23
CA ASP A 318 -4.51 53.63 15.21
C ASP A 318 -4.12 53.19 13.79
N THR A 319 -2.82 53.03 13.53
CA THR A 319 -2.31 52.54 12.24
C THR A 319 -2.55 51.04 12.06
N ILE A 320 -2.41 50.24 13.12
CA ILE A 320 -2.79 48.82 13.12
C ILE A 320 -4.28 48.66 12.81
N ALA A 321 -5.15 49.45 13.47
CA ALA A 321 -6.59 49.40 13.22
C ALA A 321 -6.96 49.77 11.77
N ARG A 322 -6.28 50.76 11.19
CA ARG A 322 -6.46 51.13 9.77
C ARG A 322 -6.03 50.01 8.81
N ALA A 323 -4.91 49.36 9.10
CA ALA A 323 -4.44 48.23 8.30
C ALA A 323 -5.40 47.02 8.38
N ASP A 324 -5.92 46.73 9.57
CA ASP A 324 -6.91 45.68 9.76
C ASP A 324 -8.25 46.01 9.06
N ALA A 325 -8.68 47.28 9.05
CA ALA A 325 -9.87 47.70 8.30
C ALA A 325 -9.71 47.53 6.78
N ILE A 326 -8.53 47.84 6.23
CA ILE A 326 -8.24 47.60 4.80
C ILE A 326 -8.24 46.10 4.49
N LYS A 327 -7.66 45.29 5.38
CA LYS A 327 -7.70 43.83 5.29
C LYS A 327 -9.15 43.32 5.29
N GLU A 328 -10.01 43.77 6.18
CA GLU A 328 -11.42 43.36 6.21
C GLU A 328 -12.14 43.70 4.91
N GLN A 329 -11.93 44.91 4.38
CA GLN A 329 -12.49 45.32 3.09
C GLN A 329 -11.98 44.49 1.91
N LEU A 330 -10.71 44.07 1.96
CA LEU A 330 -10.13 43.21 0.93
C LEU A 330 -10.70 41.80 1.01
N MET A 331 -10.75 41.21 2.22
CA MET A 331 -11.26 39.86 2.47
C MET A 331 -12.78 39.73 2.26
N ALA A 332 -13.53 40.82 2.41
CA ALA A 332 -14.98 40.85 2.16
C ALA A 332 -15.33 40.82 0.66
N ARG A 333 -14.36 40.90 -0.25
CA ARG A 333 -14.60 40.84 -1.69
C ARG A 333 -14.77 39.40 -2.15
N ASP A 334 -15.90 39.11 -2.79
CA ASP A 334 -16.18 37.82 -3.44
C ASP A 334 -15.11 37.41 -4.46
N GLU A 335 -14.39 38.38 -5.00
CA GLU A 335 -13.26 38.21 -5.91
C GLU A 335 -12.15 37.32 -5.30
N ILE A 336 -11.89 37.41 -3.99
CA ILE A 336 -10.83 36.63 -3.33
C ILE A 336 -11.26 35.19 -3.09
N ALA A 337 -12.50 34.98 -2.65
CA ALA A 337 -13.06 33.64 -2.49
C ALA A 337 -13.13 32.91 -3.85
N ASN A 338 -13.54 33.61 -4.92
CA ASN A 338 -13.57 33.07 -6.27
C ASN A 338 -12.16 32.80 -6.84
N ALA A 339 -11.16 33.61 -6.48
CA ALA A 339 -9.78 33.37 -6.87
C ALA A 339 -9.24 32.06 -6.29
N ALA A 340 -9.54 31.75 -5.02
CA ALA A 340 -9.15 30.49 -4.38
C ALA A 340 -9.80 29.27 -5.07
N ALA A 341 -11.10 29.35 -5.39
CA ALA A 341 -11.80 28.30 -6.11
C ALA A 341 -11.23 28.08 -7.53
N THR A 342 -10.88 29.16 -8.22
CA THR A 342 -10.26 29.11 -9.55
C THR A 342 -8.85 28.52 -9.51
N ALA A 343 -8.06 28.88 -8.50
CA ALA A 343 -6.73 28.32 -8.26
C ALA A 343 -6.80 26.81 -7.98
N TRP A 344 -7.76 26.37 -7.16
CA TRP A 344 -8.00 24.94 -6.90
C TRP A 344 -8.35 24.18 -8.18
N LYS A 345 -9.31 24.67 -8.97
CA LYS A 345 -9.70 24.03 -10.25
C LYS A 345 -8.52 23.94 -11.21
N THR A 346 -7.71 24.98 -11.28
CA THR A 346 -6.50 25.00 -12.12
C THR A 346 -5.49 23.97 -11.65
N LEU A 347 -5.23 23.91 -10.34
CA LEU A 347 -4.31 22.93 -9.74
C LEU A 347 -4.80 21.49 -9.96
N LYS A 348 -6.09 21.23 -9.69
CA LYS A 348 -6.73 19.93 -9.91
C LYS A 348 -6.56 19.46 -11.36
N ARG A 349 -6.82 20.34 -12.33
CA ARG A 349 -6.60 20.06 -13.75
C ARG A 349 -5.14 19.73 -14.04
N LEU A 350 -4.18 20.55 -13.58
CA LEU A 350 -2.75 20.31 -13.82
C LEU A 350 -2.27 18.98 -13.21
N VAL A 351 -2.78 18.62 -12.03
CA VAL A 351 -2.46 17.34 -11.39
C VAL A 351 -3.05 16.18 -12.18
N LEU A 352 -4.31 16.26 -12.61
CA LEU A 352 -4.93 15.20 -13.42
C LEU A 352 -4.23 15.02 -14.77
N GLU A 353 -3.94 16.11 -15.48
CA GLU A 353 -3.19 16.09 -16.75
C GLU A 353 -1.79 15.49 -16.55
N GLY A 354 -1.09 15.88 -15.47
CA GLY A 354 0.23 15.35 -15.13
C GLY A 354 0.21 13.88 -14.69
N VAL A 355 -0.92 13.36 -14.23
CA VAL A 355 -1.05 11.97 -13.79
C VAL A 355 -1.42 11.04 -14.96
N ASP A 356 -2.25 11.53 -15.89
CA ASP A 356 -2.70 10.77 -17.06
C ASP A 356 -1.62 10.62 -18.15
N ASP A 357 -0.71 11.59 -18.32
CA ASP A 357 0.38 11.51 -19.31
C ASP A 357 1.56 10.66 -18.79
N PRO A 358 1.88 9.50 -19.41
CA PRO A 358 3.01 8.66 -19.02
C PRO A 358 4.38 9.34 -19.10
N SER A 359 4.51 10.36 -19.94
CA SER A 359 5.75 11.13 -20.17
C SER A 359 5.82 12.42 -19.34
N SER A 360 4.85 12.65 -18.45
CA SER A 360 4.76 13.89 -17.70
C SER A 360 5.97 14.11 -16.80
N THR A 361 6.34 15.39 -16.64
CA THR A 361 7.39 15.79 -15.69
C THR A 361 7.11 15.34 -14.26
N LEU A 362 5.83 15.18 -13.89
CA LEU A 362 5.42 14.69 -12.58
C LEU A 362 5.76 13.20 -12.41
N ARG A 363 5.39 12.36 -13.38
CA ARG A 363 5.67 10.92 -13.32
C ARG A 363 7.16 10.63 -13.36
N THR A 364 7.91 11.31 -14.23
CA THR A 364 9.37 11.17 -14.30
C THR A 364 10.03 11.59 -12.99
N ARG A 365 9.60 12.71 -12.38
CA ARG A 365 10.10 13.13 -11.06
C ARG A 365 9.76 12.15 -9.95
N ILE A 366 8.56 11.54 -9.98
CA ILE A 366 8.18 10.50 -9.02
C ILE A 366 9.08 9.28 -9.20
N ALA A 367 9.26 8.79 -10.44
CA ALA A 367 10.12 7.66 -10.73
C ALA A 367 11.58 7.93 -10.29
N ASP A 368 12.15 9.08 -10.64
CA ASP A 368 13.50 9.46 -10.21
C ASP A 368 13.63 9.54 -8.69
N THR A 369 12.59 10.04 -8.01
CA THR A 369 12.58 10.10 -6.55
C THR A 369 12.50 8.70 -5.94
N VAL A 370 11.71 7.81 -6.53
CA VAL A 370 11.63 6.40 -6.12
C VAL A 370 12.97 5.70 -6.29
N VAL A 371 13.66 5.92 -7.41
CA VAL A 371 15.02 5.39 -7.63
C VAL A 371 15.99 5.91 -6.57
N ARG A 372 16.03 7.23 -6.33
CA ARG A 372 16.89 7.82 -5.29
C ARG A 372 16.61 7.27 -3.90
N ILE A 373 15.33 7.04 -3.57
CA ILE A 373 14.94 6.40 -2.31
C ILE A 373 15.45 4.95 -2.28
N GLY A 374 15.29 4.21 -3.38
CA GLY A 374 15.80 2.85 -3.52
C GLY A 374 17.30 2.74 -3.35
N GLU A 375 18.07 3.61 -4.01
CA GLU A 375 19.52 3.73 -3.88
C GLU A 375 19.93 4.07 -2.46
N SER A 376 19.26 5.05 -1.83
CA SER A 376 19.52 5.41 -0.43
C SER A 376 19.24 4.23 0.51
N LEU A 377 18.13 3.51 0.33
CA LEU A 377 17.82 2.30 1.11
C LEU A 377 18.75 1.12 0.79
N ARG A 378 19.45 1.10 -0.35
CA ARG A 378 20.40 0.03 -0.69
C ARG A 378 21.78 0.30 -0.11
N ASP A 379 22.22 1.55 -0.21
CA ASP A 379 23.62 1.93 -0.02
C ASP A 379 23.87 2.51 1.39
N ASP A 380 22.87 3.12 2.04
CA ASP A 380 22.96 3.64 3.42
C ASP A 380 22.50 2.56 4.44
N ALA A 381 23.41 2.13 5.33
CA ALA A 381 23.10 1.18 6.40
C ALA A 381 22.29 1.80 7.54
N ASP A 382 22.57 3.05 7.91
CA ASP A 382 21.89 3.74 9.01
C ASP A 382 20.44 4.05 8.65
N LEU A 383 20.18 4.41 7.39
CA LEU A 383 18.82 4.61 6.89
C LEU A 383 18.03 3.31 6.89
N ARG A 384 18.64 2.20 6.45
CA ARG A 384 18.01 0.87 6.50
C ARG A 384 17.62 0.48 7.91
N ASP A 385 18.53 0.62 8.88
CA ASP A 385 18.26 0.27 10.27
C ASP A 385 17.13 1.12 10.86
N LYS A 386 17.04 2.40 10.50
CA LYS A 386 15.91 3.28 10.88
C LYS A 386 14.59 2.80 10.28
N VAL A 387 14.58 2.47 8.99
CA VAL A 387 13.38 1.99 8.29
C VAL A 387 12.95 0.63 8.86
N ASP A 388 13.86 -0.30 9.08
CA ASP A 388 13.57 -1.61 9.66
C ASP A 388 13.02 -1.49 11.08
N ASN A 389 13.61 -0.63 11.92
CA ASN A 389 13.07 -0.39 13.25
C ASN A 389 11.68 0.26 13.22
N TRP A 390 11.41 1.15 12.25
CA TRP A 390 10.07 1.71 12.06
C TRP A 390 9.08 0.65 11.60
N LEU A 391 9.46 -0.21 10.64
CA LEU A 391 8.65 -1.34 10.16
C LEU A 391 8.33 -2.33 11.28
N VAL A 392 9.31 -2.68 12.12
CA VAL A 392 9.12 -3.55 13.29
C VAL A 392 8.11 -2.92 14.25
N ARG A 393 8.25 -1.64 14.59
CA ARG A 393 7.29 -0.96 15.48
C ARG A 393 5.89 -0.90 14.89
N ALA A 394 5.76 -0.61 13.60
CA ALA A 394 4.48 -0.58 12.91
C ALA A 394 3.84 -1.98 12.89
N ALA A 395 4.61 -3.02 12.59
CA ALA A 395 4.14 -4.41 12.61
C ALA A 395 3.73 -4.85 14.02
N GLN A 396 4.52 -4.56 15.05
CA GLN A 396 4.18 -4.85 16.44
C GLN A 396 2.91 -4.13 16.88
N HIS A 397 2.75 -2.86 16.50
CA HIS A 397 1.54 -2.10 16.78
C HIS A 397 0.31 -2.73 16.10
N LEU A 398 0.41 -3.04 14.81
CA LEU A 398 -0.67 -3.69 14.05
C LEU A 398 -1.04 -5.04 14.65
N VAL A 399 -0.06 -5.86 15.01
CA VAL A 399 -0.28 -7.17 15.63
C VAL A 399 -0.92 -7.03 17.01
N SER A 400 -0.48 -6.07 17.82
CA SER A 400 -1.06 -5.83 19.15
C SER A 400 -2.50 -5.32 19.10
N GLN A 401 -2.82 -4.46 18.12
CA GLN A 401 -4.13 -3.84 18.00
C GLN A 401 -5.13 -4.71 17.24
N TYR A 402 -4.69 -5.33 16.14
CA TYR A 402 -5.54 -6.05 15.20
C TYR A 402 -5.36 -7.57 15.23
N GLY A 403 -4.41 -8.10 16.01
CA GLY A 403 -4.19 -9.56 16.12
C GLY A 403 -5.42 -10.32 16.62
N VAL A 404 -6.24 -9.66 17.46
CA VAL A 404 -7.53 -10.22 17.91
C VAL A 404 -8.51 -10.35 16.73
N GLU A 405 -8.62 -9.33 15.88
CA GLU A 405 -9.52 -9.32 14.71
C GLU A 405 -9.07 -10.34 13.65
N ILE A 406 -7.77 -10.47 13.39
CA ILE A 406 -7.23 -11.49 12.47
C ILE A 406 -7.60 -12.90 12.95
N THR A 407 -7.54 -13.12 14.26
CA THR A 407 -7.93 -14.40 14.85
C THR A 407 -9.42 -14.65 14.71
N ALA A 408 -10.25 -13.61 14.91
CA ALA A 408 -11.69 -13.70 14.76
C ALA A 408 -12.08 -14.11 13.33
N ILE A 409 -11.36 -13.64 12.30
CA ILE A 409 -11.59 -14.06 10.91
C ILE A 409 -11.40 -15.58 10.74
N ILE A 410 -10.40 -16.17 11.39
CA ILE A 410 -10.15 -17.62 11.33
C ILE A 410 -11.29 -18.38 12.00
N THR A 411 -11.67 -17.97 13.22
CA THR A 411 -12.75 -18.59 13.97
C THR A 411 -14.08 -18.48 13.21
N ASP A 412 -14.46 -17.28 12.76
CA ASP A 412 -15.67 -17.02 11.97
C ASP A 412 -15.72 -17.86 10.68
N THR A 413 -14.57 -18.04 10.01
CA THR A 413 -14.51 -18.82 8.77
C THR A 413 -14.80 -20.30 9.03
N ILE A 414 -14.25 -20.86 10.12
CA ILE A 414 -14.48 -22.26 10.52
C ILE A 414 -15.89 -22.46 11.06
N GLU A 415 -16.44 -21.48 11.79
CA GLU A 415 -17.82 -21.50 12.25
C GLU A 415 -18.83 -21.52 11.09
N ARG A 416 -18.55 -20.76 10.02
CA ARG A 416 -19.37 -20.72 8.79
C ARG A 416 -19.36 -22.03 8.00
N TRP A 417 -18.37 -22.90 8.17
CA TRP A 417 -18.37 -24.20 7.51
C TRP A 417 -19.39 -25.13 8.16
N ASP A 418 -20.20 -25.80 7.34
CA ASP A 418 -21.01 -26.92 7.81
C ASP A 418 -20.10 -28.01 8.39
N ALA A 419 -20.57 -28.64 9.46
CA ALA A 419 -19.80 -29.62 10.21
C ALA A 419 -19.37 -30.82 9.34
N GLU A 420 -20.19 -31.18 8.35
CA GLU A 420 -19.88 -32.23 7.38
C GLU A 420 -18.76 -31.83 6.43
N GLU A 421 -18.74 -30.58 5.97
CA GLU A 421 -17.73 -30.05 5.07
C GLU A 421 -16.38 -29.91 5.80
N ALA A 422 -16.38 -29.37 7.02
CA ALA A 422 -15.18 -29.28 7.86
C ALA A 422 -14.57 -30.66 8.12
N SER A 423 -15.39 -31.64 8.52
CA SER A 423 -14.95 -33.02 8.75
C SER A 423 -14.33 -33.64 7.48
N ARG A 424 -14.97 -33.43 6.32
CA ARG A 424 -14.48 -33.95 5.03
C ARG A 424 -13.14 -33.33 4.61
N ARG A 425 -12.97 -32.02 4.81
CA ARG A 425 -11.71 -31.34 4.49
C ARG A 425 -10.59 -31.81 5.41
N ILE A 426 -10.84 -31.98 6.69
CA ILE A 426 -9.84 -32.49 7.64
C ILE A 426 -9.50 -33.96 7.31
N GLU A 427 -10.50 -34.79 6.99
CA GLU A 427 -10.30 -36.18 6.55
C GLU A 427 -9.45 -36.26 5.28
N LEU A 428 -9.61 -35.32 4.34
CA LEU A 428 -8.79 -35.28 3.13
C LEU A 428 -7.30 -35.08 3.44
N HIS A 429 -7.00 -34.18 4.38
CA HIS A 429 -5.63 -33.79 4.71
C HIS A 429 -4.92 -34.82 5.60
N VAL A 430 -5.64 -35.40 6.57
CA VAL A 430 -5.05 -36.28 7.59
C VAL A 430 -5.39 -37.75 7.37
N GLY A 431 -6.41 -38.05 6.57
CA GLY A 431 -6.98 -39.40 6.46
C GLY A 431 -6.04 -40.45 5.91
N ARG A 432 -5.09 -40.09 5.03
CA ARG A 432 -4.07 -41.02 4.52
C ARG A 432 -3.20 -41.53 5.66
N ASP A 433 -2.74 -40.60 6.50
CA ASP A 433 -1.82 -40.93 7.59
C ASP A 433 -2.55 -41.70 8.69
N LEU A 434 -3.84 -41.42 8.92
CA LEU A 434 -4.68 -42.22 9.82
C LEU A 434 -4.89 -43.66 9.36
N GLN A 435 -4.87 -43.95 8.05
CA GLN A 435 -4.97 -45.35 7.58
C GLN A 435 -3.75 -46.19 7.96
N PHE A 436 -2.57 -45.58 8.17
CA PHE A 436 -1.41 -46.33 8.66
C PHE A 436 -1.62 -46.90 10.06
N ILE A 437 -2.39 -46.20 10.91
CA ILE A 437 -2.78 -46.73 12.22
C ILE A 437 -3.51 -48.06 12.04
N ARG A 438 -4.44 -48.16 11.08
CA ARG A 438 -5.19 -49.40 10.81
C ARG A 438 -4.34 -50.55 10.25
N ILE A 439 -3.40 -50.24 9.37
CA ILE A 439 -2.44 -51.24 8.87
C ILE A 439 -1.56 -51.74 10.04
N ASN A 440 -1.04 -50.81 10.84
CA ASN A 440 -0.25 -51.12 12.01
C ASN A 440 -1.06 -51.91 13.06
N GLY A 441 -2.33 -51.58 13.27
CA GLY A 441 -3.23 -52.33 14.15
C GLY A 441 -3.42 -53.79 13.72
N THR A 442 -3.46 -54.04 12.40
CA THR A 442 -3.52 -55.41 11.87
C THR A 442 -2.22 -56.16 12.17
N VAL A 443 -1.06 -55.52 11.94
CA VAL A 443 0.26 -56.14 12.12
C VAL A 443 0.59 -56.37 13.59
N VAL A 444 0.44 -55.33 14.42
CA VAL A 444 0.68 -55.37 15.86
C VAL A 444 -0.33 -56.31 16.53
N GLY A 445 -1.61 -56.25 16.13
CA GLY A 445 -2.62 -57.20 16.60
C GLY A 445 -2.24 -58.64 16.29
N SER A 446 -1.72 -58.91 15.08
CA SER A 446 -1.29 -60.26 14.70
C SER A 446 -0.10 -60.76 15.52
N LEU A 447 0.90 -59.90 15.76
CA LEU A 447 2.05 -60.23 16.59
C LEU A 447 1.65 -60.46 18.05
N ALA A 448 0.76 -59.63 18.59
CA ALA A 448 0.23 -59.78 19.94
C ALA A 448 -0.56 -61.09 20.08
N GLY A 449 -1.43 -61.41 19.12
CA GLY A 449 -2.17 -62.68 19.10
C GLY A 449 -1.25 -63.89 19.06
N LEU A 450 -0.19 -63.84 18.25
CA LEU A 450 0.81 -64.90 18.19
C LEU A 450 1.55 -65.06 19.52
N ALA A 451 1.96 -63.96 20.15
CA ALA A 451 2.65 -63.98 21.44
C ALA A 451 1.73 -64.52 22.55
N ILE A 452 0.48 -64.05 22.63
CA ILE A 452 -0.50 -64.52 23.60
C ILE A 452 -0.77 -66.01 23.42
N TYR A 453 -0.92 -66.46 22.17
CA TYR A 453 -1.14 -67.88 21.88
C TYR A 453 0.08 -68.75 22.23
N ALA A 454 1.30 -68.27 21.96
CA ALA A 454 2.52 -68.96 22.33
C ALA A 454 2.65 -69.11 23.85
N VAL A 455 2.34 -68.05 24.62
CA VAL A 455 2.33 -68.12 26.09
C VAL A 455 1.23 -69.05 26.59
N ALA A 456 0.04 -69.01 25.99
CA ALA A 456 -1.05 -69.90 26.36
C ALA A 456 -0.69 -71.38 26.15
N GLN A 457 -0.01 -71.71 25.05
CA GLN A 457 0.49 -73.07 24.77
C GLN A 457 1.65 -73.51 25.66
N LEU A 458 2.39 -72.58 26.27
CA LEU A 458 3.44 -72.91 27.25
C LEU A 458 2.87 -73.15 28.66
N LEU A 459 1.67 -72.63 28.95
CA LEU A 459 0.99 -72.75 30.24
C LEU A 459 0.03 -73.95 30.32
N ILE A 460 -0.35 -74.52 29.17
CA ILE A 460 -1.17 -75.73 29.02
C ILE A 460 -0.25 -76.90 28.75
#